data_AF-A0A4Y2SJS9-F1
#
_entry.id   AF-A0A4Y2SJS9-F1
#
_cell.length_a   1.000
_cell.length_b   1.000
_cell.length_c   1.000
_cell.angle_alpha   90.00
_cell.angle_beta   90.00
_cell.angle_gamma   90.00
#
_symmetry.space_group_name_H-M   'P 1'
#
loop_
_entity.id
_entity.type
_entity.pdbx_description
1 polymer ?
#
loop_
_entity_poly.entity_id
_entity_poly.type
_entity_poly.pdbx_seq_one_letter_code
_entity_poly.pdbx_strand_id
1 'polypeptide(L)'
;MPSGLNNSQYRMACNVSNQCNAFPKFFVISSDKSSLKFVSPIVIYKTITGLIGEVSNIKKLNNGHLLIEVKNKQQSENITQLKKIGEFQVNVAVHRSLNHSRGVISEREFQRDLEDDILDCLKDQKVIAVRRITIKRNNQILPTKHLILTFNTPTLPKSVKITYINCPVKPYIPDPLRCFKCQKFGHTITACRGDKEICARCSLPDHNSKNCSSTTAKCYNCEGDHPAYFRSCPRYKEEKEIQTVKITKNVSFLEARKIVNDRTPKPGLSYSSALNSTITPSKPNTPQNSQRAAKVIN
;
A
#
# COMPACT_ATOMS: atom_id res chain seq x y z
N MET A 1 2.05 3.30 49.63
CA MET A 1 3.17 2.39 49.95
C MET A 1 2.55 1.23 50.71
N PRO A 2 2.54 0.02 50.11
CA PRO A 2 3.65 -0.90 50.33
C PRO A 2 4.42 -1.23 49.04
N SER A 3 5.74 -1.18 49.20
CA SER A 3 6.77 -2.11 48.72
C SER A 3 6.65 -2.70 47.31
N GLY A 4 7.63 -2.27 46.48
CA GLY A 4 7.90 -2.76 45.15
C GLY A 4 8.10 -4.27 45.07
N LEU A 5 7.45 -4.86 44.07
CA LEU A 5 7.94 -6.08 43.44
C LEU A 5 8.99 -5.67 42.43
N ASN A 6 10.24 -5.98 42.77
CA ASN A 6 11.42 -5.78 41.96
C ASN A 6 11.40 -6.78 40.79
N ASN A 7 10.78 -6.41 39.67
CA ASN A 7 10.68 -7.26 38.46
C ASN A 7 12.00 -7.42 37.68
N SER A 8 13.14 -7.06 38.27
CA SER A 8 14.46 -7.09 37.62
C SER A 8 15.10 -8.49 37.51
N GLN A 9 14.45 -9.58 37.93
CA GLN A 9 15.09 -10.92 37.98
C GLN A 9 14.51 -12.01 37.07
N TYR A 10 13.43 -11.77 36.32
CA TYR A 10 12.94 -12.76 35.36
C TYR A 10 13.48 -12.50 33.94
N ARG A 11 14.80 -12.66 33.75
CA ARG A 11 15.35 -12.93 32.42
C ARG A 11 15.00 -14.38 32.06
N MET A 12 13.83 -14.58 31.45
CA MET A 12 13.53 -15.87 30.81
C MET A 12 14.47 -16.02 29.61
N ALA A 13 15.47 -16.88 29.77
CA ALA A 13 16.30 -17.35 28.68
C ALA A 13 15.43 -18.24 27.77
N CYS A 14 14.95 -17.68 26.66
CA CYS A 14 14.37 -18.46 25.58
C CYS A 14 15.52 -19.13 24.80
N ASN A 15 15.96 -20.29 25.28
CA ASN A 15 16.80 -21.21 24.51
C ASN A 15 15.95 -21.86 23.41
N VAL A 16 16.07 -21.41 22.17
CA VAL A 16 15.61 -22.19 21.00
C VAL A 16 16.58 -22.00 19.84
N SER A 17 16.98 -23.14 19.29
CA SER A 17 17.90 -23.36 18.17
C SER A 17 17.64 -22.45 16.97
N ASN A 18 18.62 -21.59 16.70
CA ASN A 18 18.57 -20.57 15.67
C ASN A 18 18.93 -21.17 14.31
N GLN A 19 17.97 -21.80 13.64
CA GLN A 19 18.04 -22.00 12.19
C GLN A 19 16.72 -21.63 11.56
N CYS A 20 16.63 -20.39 11.05
CA CYS A 20 15.50 -20.00 10.22
C CYS A 20 15.97 -19.11 9.08
N ASN A 21 16.22 -19.75 7.94
CA ASN A 21 16.61 -19.22 6.62
C ASN A 21 15.46 -18.44 5.94
N ALA A 22 15.10 -17.26 6.43
CA ALA A 22 14.26 -16.35 5.66
C ALA A 22 15.15 -15.51 4.74
N PHE A 23 15.13 -15.79 3.43
CA PHE A 23 15.82 -14.98 2.43
C PHE A 23 14.87 -13.91 1.85
N PRO A 24 15.38 -12.74 1.44
CA PRO A 24 14.56 -11.74 0.76
C PRO A 24 14.00 -12.27 -0.56
N LYS A 25 12.70 -12.07 -0.81
CA LYS A 25 12.01 -12.48 -2.05
C LYS A 25 11.94 -11.36 -3.08
N PHE A 26 11.81 -10.11 -2.64
CA PHE A 26 11.59 -8.96 -3.52
C PHE A 26 12.82 -8.07 -3.58
N PHE A 27 13.27 -7.76 -4.80
CA PHE A 27 14.42 -6.90 -5.07
C PHE A 27 14.05 -5.77 -6.02
N VAL A 28 14.70 -4.62 -5.85
CA VAL A 28 14.62 -3.49 -6.77
C VAL A 28 15.96 -3.35 -7.47
N ILE A 29 15.94 -3.40 -8.80
CA ILE A 29 17.07 -3.01 -9.62
C ILE A 29 16.85 -1.56 -10.06
N SER A 30 17.80 -0.72 -9.71
CA SER A 30 17.85 0.69 -10.08
C SER A 30 19.05 0.96 -10.98
N SER A 31 18.95 1.97 -11.83
CA SER A 31 20.11 2.50 -12.57
C SER A 31 20.22 3.99 -12.33
N ASP A 32 21.43 4.49 -12.45
CA ASP A 32 21.72 5.90 -12.59
C ASP A 32 20.91 6.50 -13.76
N LYS A 33 20.38 7.71 -13.53
CA LYS A 33 19.53 8.49 -14.44
C LYS A 33 18.29 7.76 -15.02
N SER A 34 17.83 6.68 -14.40
CA SER A 34 16.67 5.87 -14.89
C SER A 34 16.87 5.29 -16.30
N SER A 35 18.11 5.04 -16.71
CA SER A 35 18.49 4.51 -18.03
C SER A 35 17.80 3.18 -18.40
N LEU A 36 17.40 2.37 -17.41
CA LEU A 36 16.60 1.15 -17.61
C LEU A 36 15.23 1.39 -18.29
N LYS A 37 14.75 2.64 -18.38
CA LYS A 37 13.57 2.98 -19.17
C LYS A 37 13.74 2.64 -20.65
N PHE A 38 14.93 2.81 -21.20
CA PHE A 38 15.22 2.67 -22.62
C PHE A 38 15.76 1.29 -22.99
N VAL A 39 16.13 0.48 -21.99
CA VAL A 39 16.63 -0.87 -22.23
C VAL A 39 15.52 -1.79 -22.73
N SER A 40 15.84 -2.55 -23.77
CA SER A 40 14.94 -3.55 -24.35
C SER A 40 14.50 -4.59 -23.30
N PRO A 41 13.20 -4.90 -23.19
CA PRO A 41 12.69 -5.94 -22.31
C PRO A 41 13.34 -7.31 -22.56
N ILE A 42 13.73 -7.61 -23.81
CA ILE A 42 14.39 -8.86 -24.17
C ILE A 42 15.78 -8.94 -23.55
N VAL A 43 16.54 -7.84 -23.59
CA VAL A 43 17.88 -7.77 -22.98
C VAL A 43 17.77 -7.95 -21.47
N ILE A 44 16.83 -7.24 -20.83
CA ILE A 44 16.54 -7.37 -19.40
C ILE A 44 16.25 -8.83 -19.05
N TYR A 45 15.31 -9.46 -19.78
CA TYR A 45 14.89 -10.82 -19.53
C TYR A 45 16.05 -11.82 -19.71
N LYS A 46 16.79 -11.74 -20.81
CA LYS A 46 17.94 -12.63 -21.07
C LYS A 46 19.04 -12.47 -20.03
N THR A 47 19.37 -11.24 -19.61
CA THR A 47 20.39 -11.01 -18.59
C THR A 47 19.97 -11.59 -17.23
N ILE A 48 18.72 -11.35 -16.80
CA ILE A 48 18.23 -11.87 -15.51
C ILE A 48 18.17 -13.39 -15.55
N THR A 49 17.53 -13.97 -16.57
CA THR A 49 17.38 -15.42 -16.70
C THR A 49 18.73 -16.11 -16.89
N GLY A 50 19.69 -15.49 -17.58
CA GLY A 50 21.04 -16.02 -17.73
C GLY A 50 21.84 -16.05 -16.43
N LEU A 51 21.59 -15.10 -15.51
CA LEU A 51 22.31 -15.02 -14.23
C LEU A 51 21.68 -15.88 -13.13
N ILE A 52 20.35 -15.83 -12.98
CA ILE A 52 19.64 -16.44 -11.84
C ILE A 52 18.56 -17.44 -12.26
N GLY A 53 18.42 -17.73 -13.55
CA GLY A 53 17.36 -18.59 -14.07
C GLY A 53 15.98 -17.92 -14.04
N GLU A 54 14.95 -18.73 -14.25
CA GLU A 54 13.57 -18.25 -14.29
C GLU A 54 13.08 -17.81 -12.90
N VAL A 55 12.68 -16.54 -12.80
CA VAL A 55 12.14 -15.93 -11.58
C VAL A 55 10.61 -15.96 -11.55
N SER A 56 9.99 -15.66 -10.41
CA SER A 56 8.53 -15.65 -10.29
C SER A 56 7.90 -14.50 -11.06
N ASN A 57 8.52 -13.31 -11.00
CA ASN A 57 7.97 -12.12 -11.63
C ASN A 57 9.07 -11.08 -11.90
N ILE A 58 8.95 -10.38 -13.04
CA ILE A 58 9.75 -9.22 -13.39
C ILE A 58 8.78 -8.12 -13.80
N LYS A 59 8.75 -7.02 -13.04
CA LYS A 59 7.86 -5.88 -13.29
C LYS A 59 8.66 -4.60 -13.45
N LYS A 60 8.47 -3.92 -14.58
CA LYS A 60 9.01 -2.57 -14.78
C LYS A 60 8.14 -1.54 -14.05
N LEU A 61 8.76 -0.71 -13.22
CA LEU A 61 8.09 0.34 -12.44
C LEU A 61 8.03 1.64 -13.25
N ASN A 62 7.12 2.56 -12.88
CA ASN A 62 6.92 3.83 -13.59
C ASN A 62 8.17 4.74 -13.60
N ASN A 63 9.03 4.61 -12.58
CA ASN A 63 10.31 5.32 -12.53
C ASN A 63 11.40 4.66 -13.39
N GLY A 64 11.10 3.55 -14.07
CA GLY A 64 12.05 2.80 -14.91
C GLY A 64 12.82 1.69 -14.20
N HIS A 65 12.71 1.60 -12.87
CA HIS A 65 13.36 0.55 -12.10
C HIS A 65 12.66 -0.80 -12.34
N LEU A 66 13.32 -1.90 -11.99
CA LEU A 66 12.75 -3.24 -12.07
C LEU A 66 12.45 -3.76 -10.67
N LEU A 67 11.27 -4.34 -10.49
CA LEU A 67 10.90 -5.14 -9.33
C LEU A 67 11.01 -6.62 -9.73
N ILE A 68 11.78 -7.39 -8.97
CA ILE A 68 11.99 -8.82 -9.22
C ILE A 68 11.55 -9.61 -8.00
N GLU A 69 10.81 -10.68 -8.24
CA GLU A 69 10.41 -11.66 -7.24
C GLU A 69 11.14 -12.99 -7.49
N VAL A 70 12.00 -13.41 -6.57
CA VAL A 70 12.78 -14.64 -6.67
C VAL A 70 12.04 -15.84 -6.04
N LYS A 71 12.34 -17.05 -6.52
CA LYS A 71 11.72 -18.31 -6.06
C LYS A 71 12.45 -18.92 -4.87
N ASN A 72 13.79 -18.85 -4.85
CA ASN A 72 14.62 -19.59 -3.89
C ASN A 72 15.80 -18.76 -3.34
N LYS A 73 16.46 -19.30 -2.31
CA LYS A 73 17.59 -18.65 -1.62
C LYS A 73 18.78 -18.40 -2.55
N GLN A 74 19.11 -19.35 -3.41
CA GLN A 74 20.22 -19.21 -4.35
C GLN A 74 20.02 -18.03 -5.30
N GLN A 75 18.81 -17.83 -5.82
CA GLN A 75 18.46 -16.68 -6.65
C GLN A 75 18.61 -15.36 -5.88
N SER A 76 18.21 -15.33 -4.61
CA SER A 76 18.34 -14.17 -3.71
C SER A 76 19.79 -13.76 -3.49
N GLU A 77 20.70 -14.72 -3.39
CA GLU A 77 22.13 -14.48 -3.24
C GLU A 77 22.76 -14.02 -4.56
N ASN A 78 22.45 -14.73 -5.66
CA ASN A 78 23.02 -14.44 -6.98
C ASN A 78 22.57 -13.08 -7.53
N ILE A 79 21.31 -12.68 -7.32
CA ILE A 79 20.79 -11.42 -7.86
C ILE A 79 21.51 -10.19 -7.28
N THR A 80 22.02 -10.32 -6.05
CA THR A 80 22.78 -9.25 -5.37
C THR A 80 24.13 -8.98 -6.07
N GLN A 81 24.64 -9.93 -6.86
CA GLN A 81 25.88 -9.80 -7.61
C GLN A 81 25.71 -9.09 -8.96
N LEU A 82 24.47 -8.82 -9.39
CA LEU A 82 24.18 -8.18 -10.67
C LEU A 82 24.60 -6.70 -10.64
N LYS A 83 25.59 -6.35 -11.47
CA LYS A 83 26.12 -4.98 -11.57
C LYS A 83 25.80 -4.28 -12.89
N LYS A 84 25.42 -5.03 -13.93
CA LYS A 84 25.16 -4.48 -15.27
C LYS A 84 23.98 -5.19 -15.93
N ILE A 85 23.22 -4.43 -16.71
CA ILE A 85 22.22 -4.96 -17.65
C ILE A 85 22.47 -4.31 -19.01
N GLY A 86 22.88 -5.11 -19.98
CA GLY A 86 23.45 -4.59 -21.23
C GLY A 86 24.68 -3.72 -20.91
N GLU A 87 24.65 -2.47 -21.37
CA GLU A 87 25.73 -1.51 -21.16
C GLU A 87 25.54 -0.65 -19.89
N PHE A 88 24.38 -0.75 -19.23
CA PHE A 88 24.02 0.11 -18.11
C PHE A 88 24.45 -0.48 -16.78
N GLN A 89 25.06 0.34 -15.94
CA GLN A 89 25.32 -0.03 -14.55
C GLN A 89 24.01 -0.05 -13.77
N VAL A 90 23.91 -1.01 -12.86
CA VAL A 90 22.73 -1.18 -12.00
C VAL A 90 23.13 -1.41 -10.56
N ASN A 91 22.25 -0.99 -9.66
CA ASN A 91 22.32 -1.29 -8.24
C ASN A 91 21.10 -2.12 -7.83
N VAL A 92 21.36 -3.22 -7.14
CA VAL A 92 20.34 -4.14 -6.62
C VAL A 92 20.19 -3.93 -5.12
N ALA A 93 18.96 -3.67 -4.69
CA ALA A 93 18.63 -3.53 -3.28
C ALA A 93 17.43 -4.40 -2.91
N VAL A 94 17.41 -4.91 -1.68
CA VAL A 94 16.23 -5.56 -1.12
C VAL A 94 15.07 -4.56 -1.10
N HIS A 95 13.90 -4.99 -1.55
CA HIS A 95 12.74 -4.11 -1.57
C HIS A 95 12.30 -3.77 -0.13
N ARG A 96 12.30 -2.47 0.18
CA ARG A 96 12.08 -1.90 1.53
C ARG A 96 10.81 -2.32 2.29
N SER A 97 9.73 -2.68 1.59
CA SER A 97 8.45 -3.02 2.22
C SER A 97 7.87 -4.39 1.86
N LEU A 98 8.01 -4.85 0.60
CA LEU A 98 7.41 -6.10 0.14
C LEU A 98 7.97 -7.36 0.81
N ASN A 99 9.17 -7.30 1.40
CA ASN A 99 9.73 -8.43 2.17
C ASN A 99 9.21 -8.50 3.61
N HIS A 100 8.35 -7.56 4.01
CA HIS A 100 7.80 -7.49 5.34
C HIS A 100 6.28 -7.53 5.30
N SER A 101 5.69 -8.12 6.32
CA SER A 101 4.25 -8.09 6.56
C SER A 101 3.99 -7.46 7.92
N ARG A 102 2.79 -6.89 8.08
CA ARG A 102 2.40 -6.24 9.33
C ARG A 102 1.07 -6.81 9.81
N GLY A 103 1.07 -7.22 11.06
CA GLY A 103 -0.08 -7.78 11.74
C GLY A 103 -0.47 -6.96 12.97
N VAL A 104 -1.69 -7.15 13.44
CA VAL A 104 -2.21 -6.62 14.70
C VAL A 104 -2.65 -7.77 15.57
N ILE A 105 -2.15 -7.79 16.80
CA ILE A 105 -2.68 -8.62 17.89
C ILE A 105 -3.45 -7.73 18.87
N SER A 106 -4.40 -8.30 19.60
CA SER A 106 -5.36 -7.54 20.43
C SER A 106 -5.57 -8.15 21.81
N GLU A 107 -4.49 -8.32 22.55
CA GLU A 107 -4.47 -9.00 23.85
C GLU A 107 -4.29 -8.03 25.02
N ARG A 108 -5.14 -8.18 26.05
CA ARG A 108 -5.14 -7.29 27.23
C ARG A 108 -3.97 -7.56 28.18
N GLU A 109 -3.52 -8.81 28.26
CA GLU A 109 -2.41 -9.23 29.12
C GLU A 109 -1.17 -8.37 28.87
N PHE A 110 -0.88 -8.09 27.59
CA PHE A 110 0.28 -7.28 27.20
C PHE A 110 0.06 -5.77 27.22
N GLN A 111 -1.00 -5.26 27.85
CA GLN A 111 -1.31 -3.82 27.79
C GLN A 111 -0.28 -2.96 28.55
N ARG A 112 0.38 -3.52 29.56
CA ARG A 112 1.34 -2.83 30.43
C ARG A 112 2.81 -3.16 30.12
N ASP A 113 3.06 -4.19 29.33
CA ASP A 113 4.42 -4.60 28.98
C ASP A 113 5.09 -3.61 28.03
N LEU A 114 6.43 -3.57 28.08
CA LEU A 114 7.23 -2.75 27.17
C LEU A 114 7.29 -3.41 25.79
N GLU A 115 7.41 -2.58 24.75
CA GLU A 115 7.48 -3.07 23.37
C GLU A 115 8.75 -3.89 23.13
N ASP A 116 9.87 -3.54 23.78
CA ASP A 116 11.14 -4.24 23.68
C ASP A 116 11.09 -5.64 24.31
N ASP A 117 10.45 -5.79 25.47
CA ASP A 117 10.28 -7.11 26.13
C ASP A 117 9.44 -8.05 25.25
N ILE A 118 8.35 -7.53 24.66
CA ILE A 118 7.51 -8.30 23.74
C ILE A 118 8.28 -8.66 22.47
N LEU A 119 9.09 -7.73 21.94
CA LEU A 119 9.91 -7.98 20.76
C LEU A 119 10.92 -9.10 21.04
N ASP A 120 11.58 -9.09 22.20
CA ASP A 120 12.52 -10.13 22.60
C ASP A 120 11.87 -11.52 22.64
N CYS A 121 10.64 -11.63 23.13
CA CYS A 121 9.88 -12.88 23.11
C CYS A 121 9.43 -13.36 21.72
N LEU A 122 9.54 -12.53 20.67
CA LEU A 122 8.99 -12.80 19.34
C LEU A 122 10.05 -12.84 18.22
N LYS A 123 11.34 -12.66 18.56
CA LYS A 123 12.46 -12.68 17.59
C LYS A 123 12.56 -14.02 16.84
N ASP A 124 12.33 -15.12 17.55
CA ASP A 124 12.28 -16.49 17.00
C ASP A 124 11.17 -16.65 15.95
N GLN A 125 10.05 -15.96 16.17
CA GLN A 125 8.89 -15.90 15.27
C GLN A 125 8.99 -14.81 14.21
N LYS A 126 10.21 -14.34 13.91
CA LYS A 126 10.51 -13.41 12.81
C LYS A 126 9.92 -12.01 12.97
N VAL A 127 9.57 -11.61 14.18
CA VAL A 127 9.18 -10.21 14.45
C VAL A 127 10.43 -9.36 14.57
N ILE A 128 10.46 -8.24 13.86
CA ILE A 128 11.58 -7.27 13.84
C ILE A 128 11.22 -5.92 14.46
N ALA A 129 9.93 -5.65 14.64
CA ALA A 129 9.47 -4.45 15.33
C ALA A 129 8.09 -4.70 15.95
N VAL A 130 7.92 -4.17 17.16
CA VAL A 130 6.64 -4.10 17.86
C VAL A 130 6.30 -2.62 18.02
N ARG A 131 5.02 -2.26 17.86
CA ARG A 131 4.53 -0.89 18.09
C ARG A 131 3.14 -0.92 18.68
N ARG A 132 2.94 -0.30 19.84
CA ARG A 132 1.65 -0.17 20.49
C ARG A 132 0.83 0.93 19.84
N ILE A 133 -0.46 0.65 19.65
CA ILE A 133 -1.42 1.69 19.30
C ILE A 133 -1.79 2.42 20.58
N THR A 134 -1.65 3.74 20.57
CA THR A 134 -2.03 4.61 21.70
C THR A 134 -3.21 5.48 21.32
N ILE A 135 -4.02 5.84 22.31
CA ILE A 135 -5.14 6.77 22.12
C ILE A 135 -4.85 8.02 22.94
N LYS A 136 -5.07 9.20 22.37
CA LYS A 136 -5.03 10.46 23.11
C LYS A 136 -6.43 10.76 23.66
N ARG A 137 -6.58 10.85 24.99
CA ARG A 137 -7.81 11.30 25.68
C ARG A 137 -7.42 12.33 26.73
N ASN A 138 -8.13 13.46 26.79
CA ASN A 138 -7.87 14.54 27.75
C ASN A 138 -6.38 14.94 27.83
N ASN A 139 -5.73 15.09 26.68
CA ASN A 139 -4.29 15.34 26.53
C ASN A 139 -3.33 14.27 27.07
N GLN A 140 -3.82 13.15 27.60
CA GLN A 140 -3.01 12.02 28.04
C GLN A 140 -2.92 10.95 26.93
N ILE A 141 -1.76 10.29 26.82
CA ILE A 141 -1.52 9.19 25.90
C ILE A 141 -1.76 7.88 26.65
N LEU A 142 -2.80 7.15 26.24
CA LEU A 142 -3.21 5.90 26.87
C LEU A 142 -2.77 4.71 26.01
N PRO A 143 -2.05 3.73 26.57
CA PRO A 143 -1.71 2.49 25.89
C PRO A 143 -2.96 1.64 25.65
N THR A 144 -3.10 1.09 24.46
CA THR A 144 -4.16 0.11 24.16
C THR A 144 -3.62 -1.32 24.19
N LYS A 145 -4.55 -2.28 24.19
CA LYS A 145 -4.28 -3.71 24.00
C LYS A 145 -3.82 -4.09 22.58
N HIS A 146 -3.75 -3.14 21.66
CA HIS A 146 -3.45 -3.41 20.26
C HIS A 146 -1.98 -3.16 19.97
N LEU A 147 -1.29 -4.19 19.50
CA LEU A 147 0.11 -4.15 19.10
C LEU A 147 0.23 -4.44 17.62
N ILE A 148 1.00 -3.63 16.91
CA ILE A 148 1.38 -3.85 15.53
C ILE A 148 2.71 -4.56 15.51
N LEU A 149 2.73 -5.74 14.90
CA LEU A 149 3.92 -6.56 14.72
C LEU A 149 4.40 -6.39 13.27
N THR A 150 5.68 -6.13 13.08
CA THR A 150 6.33 -6.17 11.76
C THR A 150 7.14 -7.45 11.65
N PHE A 151 6.79 -8.30 10.68
CA PHE A 151 7.47 -9.56 10.42
C PHE A 151 8.52 -9.40 9.33
N ASN A 152 9.63 -10.11 9.45
CA ASN A 152 10.64 -10.26 8.41
C ASN A 152 10.26 -11.31 7.35
N THR A 153 8.98 -11.40 7.04
CA THR A 153 8.42 -12.31 6.06
C THR A 153 7.36 -11.58 5.23
N PRO A 154 7.29 -11.82 3.91
CA PRO A 154 6.27 -11.21 3.06
C PRO A 154 4.86 -11.75 3.36
N THR A 155 4.77 -12.99 3.84
CA THR A 155 3.52 -13.64 4.22
C THR A 155 3.24 -13.43 5.70
N LEU A 156 2.01 -13.01 6.01
CA LEU A 156 1.56 -12.78 7.37
C LEU A 156 1.19 -14.11 8.05
N PRO A 157 1.76 -14.44 9.22
CA PRO A 157 1.33 -15.61 10.00
C PRO A 157 -0.08 -15.42 10.55
N LYS A 158 -0.80 -16.53 10.76
CA LYS A 158 -2.18 -16.51 11.30
C LYS A 158 -2.23 -16.23 12.81
N SER A 159 -1.19 -16.62 13.54
CA SER A 159 -1.03 -16.36 14.96
C SER A 159 0.45 -16.27 15.33
N VAL A 160 0.73 -15.71 16.50
CA VAL A 160 2.04 -15.75 17.17
C VAL A 160 1.83 -16.18 18.61
N LYS A 161 2.82 -16.84 19.19
CA LYS A 161 2.80 -17.21 20.60
C LYS A 161 3.69 -16.24 21.39
N ILE A 162 3.11 -15.48 22.30
CA ILE A 162 3.89 -14.64 23.23
C ILE A 162 3.84 -15.34 24.57
N THR A 163 4.99 -15.80 25.07
CA THR A 163 5.10 -16.65 26.27
C THR A 163 4.24 -17.91 26.13
N TYR A 164 3.18 -18.08 26.92
CA TYR A 164 2.21 -19.17 26.86
C TYR A 164 0.91 -18.82 26.11
N ILE A 165 0.76 -17.57 25.64
CA ILE A 165 -0.49 -17.06 25.04
C ILE A 165 -0.40 -17.10 23.52
N ASN A 166 -1.34 -17.80 22.87
CA ASN A 166 -1.49 -17.79 21.42
C ASN A 166 -2.35 -16.60 20.98
N CYS A 167 -1.76 -15.68 20.22
CA CYS A 167 -2.34 -14.43 19.80
C CYS A 167 -2.72 -14.50 18.31
N PRO A 168 -4.01 -14.45 17.95
CA PRO A 168 -4.42 -14.36 16.55
C PRO A 168 -3.92 -13.06 15.92
N VAL A 169 -3.31 -13.17 14.74
CA VAL A 169 -2.75 -12.04 14.00
C VAL A 169 -3.71 -11.64 12.89
N LYS A 170 -4.17 -10.40 12.92
CA LYS A 170 -4.98 -9.80 11.83
C LYS A 170 -4.12 -8.90 10.96
N PRO A 171 -4.36 -8.78 9.64
CA PRO A 171 -3.64 -7.83 8.81
C PRO A 171 -3.74 -6.39 9.33
N TYR A 172 -2.60 -5.69 9.42
CA TYR A 172 -2.60 -4.28 9.78
C TYR A 172 -3.04 -3.43 8.59
N ILE A 173 -4.19 -2.75 8.71
CA ILE A 173 -4.70 -1.82 7.69
C ILE A 173 -4.46 -0.38 8.16
N PRO A 174 -3.49 0.36 7.60
CA PRO A 174 -3.21 1.73 7.98
C PRO A 174 -4.38 2.66 7.60
N ASP A 175 -4.48 3.80 8.27
CA ASP A 175 -5.43 4.84 7.87
C ASP A 175 -4.97 5.51 6.56
N PRO A 176 -5.90 5.96 5.69
CA PRO A 176 -5.56 6.70 4.48
C PRO A 176 -4.62 7.87 4.77
N LEU A 177 -3.53 7.95 4.02
CA LEU A 177 -2.56 9.01 4.15
C LEU A 177 -3.17 10.31 3.61
N ARG A 178 -3.55 11.23 4.51
CA ARG A 178 -4.01 12.58 4.17
C ARG A 178 -2.84 13.56 4.24
N CYS A 179 -2.63 14.32 3.17
CA CYS A 179 -1.68 15.42 3.19
C CYS A 179 -2.22 16.55 4.07
N PHE A 180 -1.49 16.92 5.12
CA PHE A 180 -1.93 18.01 6.00
C PHE A 180 -1.78 19.40 5.36
N LYS A 181 -1.08 19.54 4.23
CA LYS A 181 -1.00 20.80 3.46
C LYS A 181 -2.21 20.99 2.56
N CYS A 182 -2.49 20.06 1.65
CA CYS A 182 -3.55 20.22 0.64
C CYS A 182 -4.83 19.40 0.89
N GLN A 183 -4.90 18.66 2.00
CA GLN A 183 -6.02 17.80 2.42
C GLN A 183 -6.35 16.60 1.50
N LYS A 184 -5.69 16.47 0.34
CA LYS A 184 -5.83 15.31 -0.55
C LYS A 184 -5.23 14.04 0.05
N PHE A 185 -5.77 12.88 -0.33
CA PHE A 185 -5.21 11.59 0.04
C PHE A 185 -4.04 11.18 -0.88
N GLY A 186 -3.18 10.29 -0.37
CA GLY A 186 -2.18 9.55 -1.15
C GLY A 186 -0.74 10.07 -1.06
N HIS A 187 -0.47 11.19 -0.38
CA HIS A 187 0.89 11.72 -0.27
C HIS A 187 1.15 12.44 1.06
N THR A 188 2.43 12.53 1.45
CA THR A 188 2.90 13.29 2.61
C THR A 188 3.03 14.77 2.28
N ILE A 189 3.20 15.61 3.31
CA ILE A 189 3.49 17.04 3.13
C ILE A 189 4.75 17.25 2.29
N THR A 190 5.80 16.46 2.52
CA THR A 190 7.09 16.54 1.80
C THR A 190 7.00 16.19 0.33
N ALA A 191 6.01 15.38 -0.07
CA ALA A 191 5.75 15.02 -1.46
C ALA A 191 4.61 15.86 -2.08
N CYS A 192 4.11 16.87 -1.36
CA CYS A 192 3.01 17.69 -1.81
C CYS A 192 3.47 18.67 -2.89
N ARG A 193 2.77 18.67 -4.02
CA ARG A 193 2.94 19.65 -5.11
C ARG A 193 1.92 20.79 -5.06
N GLY A 194 1.16 20.87 -3.96
CA GLY A 194 0.21 21.96 -3.76
C GLY A 194 0.96 23.19 -3.28
N ASP A 195 0.68 24.34 -3.87
CA ASP A 195 1.39 25.58 -3.54
C ASP A 195 0.86 26.16 -2.23
N LYS A 196 -0.45 26.11 -2.01
CA LYS A 196 -1.15 26.66 -0.85
C LYS A 196 -1.43 25.63 0.24
N GLU A 197 -1.41 26.06 1.49
CA GLU A 197 -2.01 25.33 2.61
C GLU A 197 -3.54 25.51 2.56
N ILE A 198 -4.27 24.41 2.72
CA ILE A 198 -5.73 24.34 2.72
C ILE A 198 -6.18 23.97 4.11
N CYS A 199 -7.09 24.76 4.69
CA CYS A 199 -7.64 24.50 6.01
C CYS A 199 -8.41 23.17 6.06
N ALA A 200 -8.13 22.31 7.04
CA ALA A 200 -8.81 21.02 7.16
C ALA A 200 -10.24 21.13 7.70
N ARG A 201 -10.65 22.29 8.23
CA ARG A 201 -12.00 22.55 8.75
C ARG A 201 -12.95 23.07 7.67
N CYS A 202 -12.55 24.10 6.92
CA CYS A 202 -13.42 24.79 5.95
C CYS A 202 -12.96 24.68 4.49
N SER A 203 -11.84 24.01 4.19
CA SER A 203 -11.31 23.81 2.83
C SER A 203 -10.87 25.07 2.08
N LEU A 204 -10.79 26.22 2.76
CA LEU A 204 -10.28 27.47 2.20
C LEU A 204 -8.75 27.59 2.37
N PRO A 205 -8.07 28.30 1.47
CA PRO A 205 -6.64 28.58 1.58
C PRO A 205 -6.31 29.62 2.69
N ASP A 206 -5.01 29.90 2.84
CA ASP A 206 -4.45 31.06 3.56
C ASP A 206 -4.52 31.02 5.10
N HIS A 207 -5.02 29.92 5.68
CA HIS A 207 -4.96 29.67 7.13
C HIS A 207 -4.98 28.18 7.46
N ASN A 208 -4.57 27.84 8.68
CA ASN A 208 -4.63 26.48 9.22
C ASN A 208 -5.88 26.26 10.08
N SER A 209 -6.15 25.00 10.42
CA SER A 209 -7.34 24.62 11.21
C SER A 209 -7.39 25.21 12.63
N LYS A 210 -6.25 25.62 13.20
CA LYS A 210 -6.21 26.22 14.55
C LYS A 210 -6.68 27.67 14.52
N ASN A 211 -6.40 28.38 13.43
CA ASN A 211 -6.73 29.80 13.23
C ASN A 211 -7.96 29.97 12.33
N CYS A 212 -8.84 28.96 12.29
CA CYS A 212 -10.00 28.94 11.40
C CYS A 212 -11.20 29.60 12.08
N SER A 213 -11.59 30.78 11.60
CA SER A 213 -12.79 31.50 12.07
C SER A 213 -14.08 31.03 11.40
N SER A 214 -14.00 30.09 10.47
CA SER A 214 -15.18 29.58 9.75
C SER A 214 -16.07 28.75 10.67
N THR A 215 -17.35 29.15 10.76
CA THR A 215 -18.37 28.46 11.54
C THR A 215 -18.84 27.17 10.86
N THR A 216 -18.84 27.14 9.54
CA THR A 216 -19.21 25.96 8.73
C THR A 216 -18.01 25.08 8.43
N ALA A 217 -18.19 23.76 8.55
CA ALA A 217 -17.18 22.80 8.15
C ALA A 217 -17.45 22.37 6.70
N LYS A 218 -16.40 22.26 5.90
CA LYS A 218 -16.48 21.77 4.53
C LYS A 218 -15.31 20.85 4.24
N CYS A 219 -15.58 19.70 3.63
CA CYS A 219 -14.57 18.72 3.30
C CYS A 219 -13.97 18.97 1.92
N TYR A 220 -12.65 19.05 1.82
CA TYR A 220 -11.99 19.30 0.54
C TYR A 220 -12.15 18.14 -0.45
N ASN A 221 -12.29 16.91 0.06
CA ASN A 221 -12.30 15.71 -0.78
C ASN A 221 -13.69 15.33 -1.32
N CYS A 222 -14.76 15.63 -0.57
CA CYS A 222 -16.12 15.24 -0.93
C CYS A 222 -17.14 16.40 -0.86
N GLU A 223 -16.67 17.60 -0.55
CA GLU A 223 -17.45 18.85 -0.48
C GLU A 223 -18.59 18.89 0.55
N GLY A 224 -18.79 17.84 1.34
CA GLY A 224 -19.83 17.76 2.37
C GLY A 224 -19.52 18.55 3.65
N ASP A 225 -20.56 18.69 4.49
CA ASP A 225 -20.60 19.55 5.69
C ASP A 225 -19.88 18.97 6.91
N HIS A 226 -18.61 18.61 6.73
CA HIS A 226 -17.76 18.09 7.79
C HIS A 226 -16.28 18.41 7.50
N PRO A 227 -15.40 18.41 8.52
CA PRO A 227 -13.97 18.65 8.28
C PRO A 227 -13.33 17.51 7.47
N ALA A 228 -12.21 17.78 6.82
CA ALA A 228 -11.47 16.83 6.01
C ALA A 228 -10.89 15.63 6.80
N TYR A 229 -10.81 15.73 8.13
CA TYR A 229 -10.36 14.65 9.02
C TYR A 229 -11.49 13.75 9.54
N PHE A 230 -12.73 13.98 9.12
CA PHE A 230 -13.88 13.20 9.57
C PHE A 230 -13.86 11.77 9.02
N ARG A 231 -13.81 10.76 9.91
CA ARG A 231 -13.68 9.33 9.53
C ARG A 231 -14.90 8.78 8.80
N SER A 232 -16.07 9.41 8.93
CA SER A 232 -17.28 8.97 8.23
C SER A 232 -17.43 9.55 6.82
N CYS A 233 -16.49 10.40 6.38
CA CYS A 233 -16.41 10.94 5.02
C CYS A 233 -16.46 9.82 3.96
N PRO A 234 -17.32 9.91 2.92
CA PRO A 234 -17.40 8.90 1.86
C PRO A 234 -16.05 8.62 1.20
N ARG A 235 -15.28 9.66 0.88
CA ARG A 235 -13.96 9.55 0.26
C ARG A 235 -12.92 8.93 1.18
N TYR A 236 -13.03 9.18 2.50
CA TYR A 236 -12.19 8.49 3.47
C TYR A 236 -12.48 6.99 3.51
N LYS A 237 -13.77 6.61 3.53
CA LYS A 237 -14.19 5.20 3.55
C LYS A 237 -13.72 4.46 2.29
N GLU A 238 -13.86 5.07 1.13
CA GLU A 238 -13.36 4.54 -0.16
C GLU A 238 -11.84 4.33 -0.11
N GLU A 239 -11.06 5.33 0.29
CA GLU A 239 -9.59 5.17 0.41
C GLU A 239 -9.20 4.12 1.45
N LYS A 240 -9.97 3.98 2.54
CA LYS A 240 -9.76 2.93 3.55
C LYS A 240 -10.05 1.55 2.96
N GLU A 241 -11.08 1.41 2.13
CA GLU A 241 -11.39 0.17 1.43
C GLU A 241 -10.29 -0.19 0.43
N ILE A 242 -9.78 0.79 -0.35
CA ILE A 242 -8.66 0.57 -1.28
C ILE A 242 -7.43 0.03 -0.54
N GLN A 243 -7.09 0.62 0.61
CA GLN A 243 -6.00 0.11 1.46
C GLN A 243 -6.28 -1.29 2.00
N THR A 244 -7.54 -1.57 2.34
CA THR A 244 -7.97 -2.88 2.81
C THR A 244 -7.77 -3.94 1.71
N VAL A 245 -8.31 -3.71 0.51
CA VAL A 245 -8.18 -4.61 -0.64
C VAL A 245 -6.72 -4.81 -1.03
N LYS A 246 -5.93 -3.74 -1.06
CA LYS A 246 -4.49 -3.80 -1.35
C LYS A 246 -3.79 -4.81 -0.44
N ILE A 247 -4.09 -4.76 0.86
CA ILE A 247 -3.42 -5.58 1.87
C ILE A 247 -3.98 -7.00 1.91
N THR A 248 -5.31 -7.15 1.89
CA THR A 248 -5.95 -8.47 2.01
C THR A 248 -5.81 -9.31 0.75
N LYS A 249 -5.75 -8.69 -0.44
CA LYS A 249 -5.52 -9.38 -1.71
C LYS A 249 -4.08 -9.36 -2.18
N ASN A 250 -3.17 -8.68 -1.47
CA ASN A 250 -1.77 -8.52 -1.85
C ASN A 250 -1.58 -8.01 -3.29
N VAL A 251 -2.32 -6.97 -3.68
CA VAL A 251 -2.25 -6.35 -5.01
C VAL A 251 -1.65 -4.96 -4.94
N SER A 252 -1.26 -4.38 -6.09
CA SER A 252 -0.80 -3.00 -6.12
C SER A 252 -1.94 -2.03 -5.76
N PHE A 253 -1.58 -0.82 -5.33
CA PHE A 253 -2.57 0.21 -5.00
C PHE A 253 -3.49 0.57 -6.18
N LEU A 254 -2.95 0.56 -7.41
CA LEU A 254 -3.71 0.83 -8.63
C LEU A 254 -4.71 -0.30 -8.92
N GLU A 255 -4.30 -1.55 -8.78
CA GLU A 255 -5.20 -2.71 -8.94
C GLU A 255 -6.28 -2.71 -7.86
N ALA A 256 -5.92 -2.44 -6.60
CA ALA A 256 -6.90 -2.32 -5.51
C ALA A 256 -7.95 -1.24 -5.79
N ARG A 257 -7.51 -0.07 -6.31
CA ARG A 257 -8.42 1.00 -6.70
C ARG A 257 -9.37 0.58 -7.82
N LYS A 258 -8.87 -0.11 -8.85
CA LYS A 258 -9.72 -0.67 -9.91
C LYS A 258 -10.76 -1.63 -9.34
N ILE A 259 -10.34 -2.59 -8.51
CA ILE A 259 -11.24 -3.56 -7.88
C ILE A 259 -12.36 -2.89 -7.06
N VAL A 260 -12.05 -1.83 -6.32
CA VAL A 260 -13.06 -1.09 -5.54
C VAL A 260 -14.01 -0.34 -6.48
N ASN A 261 -13.46 0.38 -7.47
CA ASN A 261 -14.25 1.14 -8.43
C ASN A 261 -15.18 0.25 -9.29
N ASP A 262 -14.74 -0.95 -9.66
CA ASP A 262 -15.50 -1.89 -10.47
C ASP A 262 -16.69 -2.50 -9.70
N ARG A 263 -16.63 -2.50 -8.35
CA ARG A 263 -17.74 -2.96 -7.49
C ARG A 263 -18.79 -1.90 -7.24
N THR A 264 -18.41 -0.63 -7.27
CA THR A 264 -19.34 0.49 -7.11
C THR A 264 -20.12 0.70 -8.41
N PRO A 265 -21.45 0.56 -8.41
CA PRO A 265 -22.27 0.85 -9.59
C PRO A 265 -22.05 2.30 -10.02
N LYS A 266 -21.81 2.51 -11.32
CA LYS A 266 -21.75 3.87 -11.87
C LYS A 266 -23.16 4.48 -11.80
N PRO A 267 -23.35 5.65 -11.15
CA PRO A 267 -24.65 6.31 -11.14
C PRO A 267 -25.11 6.55 -12.59
N GLY A 268 -26.31 6.08 -12.93
CA GLY A 268 -26.91 6.25 -14.27
C GLY A 268 -26.69 5.12 -15.27
N LEU A 269 -25.90 4.08 -14.93
CA LEU A 269 -25.78 2.86 -15.75
C LEU A 269 -26.63 1.75 -15.13
N SER A 270 -27.89 1.69 -15.53
CA SER A 270 -28.74 0.52 -15.26
C SER A 270 -28.21 -0.69 -16.02
N TYR A 271 -28.35 -1.90 -15.47
CA TYR A 271 -28.06 -3.15 -16.18
C TYR A 271 -28.72 -3.19 -17.58
N SER A 272 -29.94 -2.64 -17.70
CA SER A 272 -30.65 -2.51 -18.99
C SER A 272 -29.97 -1.59 -20.01
N SER A 273 -29.29 -0.51 -19.55
CA SER A 273 -28.61 0.44 -20.44
C SER A 273 -27.33 -0.12 -21.07
N ALA A 274 -26.66 -1.06 -20.38
CA ALA A 274 -25.46 -1.74 -20.90
C ALA A 274 -25.79 -2.73 -22.03
N LEU A 275 -26.94 -3.40 -21.96
CA LEU A 275 -27.41 -4.33 -23.02
C LEU A 275 -27.91 -3.60 -24.27
N ASN A 276 -28.51 -2.41 -24.10
CA ASN A 276 -29.04 -1.61 -25.21
C ASN A 276 -27.93 -0.92 -26.03
N SER A 277 -26.73 -0.78 -25.48
CA SER A 277 -25.57 -0.16 -26.17
C SER A 277 -24.99 -1.05 -27.28
N THR A 278 -25.36 -2.33 -27.30
CA THR A 278 -24.91 -3.34 -28.28
C THR A 278 -25.84 -3.51 -29.48
N ILE A 279 -26.92 -2.73 -29.58
CA ILE A 279 -27.89 -2.84 -30.68
C ILE A 279 -28.15 -1.45 -31.27
N THR A 280 -27.21 -0.94 -32.06
CA THR A 280 -27.56 -0.09 -33.20
C THR A 280 -27.40 -0.93 -34.46
N PRO A 281 -28.51 -1.43 -35.03
CA PRO A 281 -28.50 -2.00 -36.37
C PRO A 281 -28.22 -0.87 -37.35
N SER A 282 -27.18 -1.02 -38.17
CA SER A 282 -27.00 -0.25 -39.39
C SER A 282 -28.28 -0.35 -40.22
N LYS A 283 -28.97 0.78 -40.45
CA LYS A 283 -30.11 0.82 -41.36
C LYS A 283 -29.63 0.42 -42.76
N PRO A 284 -30.30 -0.52 -43.45
CA PRO A 284 -30.05 -0.81 -44.86
C PRO A 284 -30.46 0.40 -45.72
N ASN A 285 -29.57 0.82 -46.62
CA ASN A 285 -29.92 1.74 -47.70
C ASN A 285 -30.80 1.02 -48.71
N THR A 286 -32.05 1.46 -48.86
CA THR A 286 -32.93 1.06 -49.95
C THR A 286 -32.65 1.94 -51.17
N PRO A 287 -32.52 1.39 -52.39
CA PRO A 287 -32.16 2.17 -53.56
C PRO A 287 -33.39 2.88 -54.15
N GLN A 288 -33.35 4.22 -54.21
CA GLN A 288 -34.25 5.00 -55.07
C GLN A 288 -33.47 5.54 -56.27
N ASN A 289 -33.83 4.95 -57.41
CA ASN A 289 -33.44 5.34 -58.75
C ASN A 289 -33.96 6.77 -59.03
N SER A 290 -33.07 7.72 -59.33
CA SER A 290 -33.45 9.00 -59.94
C SER A 290 -32.48 9.35 -61.06
N GLN A 291 -33.09 9.65 -62.19
CA GLN A 291 -32.55 9.86 -63.52
C GLN A 291 -31.44 10.93 -63.55
N ARG A 292 -30.31 10.60 -64.19
CA ARG A 292 -29.33 11.60 -64.65
C ARG A 292 -29.78 12.16 -66.00
N ALA A 293 -30.23 13.42 -66.01
CA ALA A 293 -30.22 14.23 -67.21
C ALA A 293 -28.79 14.68 -67.49
N ALA A 294 -28.31 14.41 -68.70
CA ALA A 294 -27.07 14.93 -69.23
C ALA A 294 -27.19 16.44 -69.46
N LYS A 295 -26.15 17.20 -69.09
CA LYS A 295 -25.90 18.51 -69.70
C LYS A 295 -24.45 18.59 -70.14
N VAL A 296 -24.34 18.80 -71.44
CA VAL A 296 -23.15 18.90 -72.28
C VAL A 296 -22.40 20.19 -71.94
N ILE A 297 -21.07 20.08 -71.93
CA ILE A 297 -20.12 21.20 -72.00
C ILE A 297 -20.03 21.61 -73.46
N ASN A 298 -20.28 22.88 -73.74
CA ASN A 298 -19.56 23.70 -74.70
C ASN A 298 -19.49 25.11 -74.14
#